data_AF-A0A1J3HK66-F1
#
_entry.id   AF-A0A1J3HK66-F1
#
_cell.length_a   1.000
_cell.length_b   1.000
_cell.length_c   1.000
_cell.angle_alpha   90.00
_cell.angle_beta   90.00
_cell.angle_gamma   90.00
#
_symmetry.space_group_name_H-M   'P 1'
#
loop_
_entity.id
_entity.type
_entity.pdbx_description
1 polymer ?
#
loop_
_entity_poly.entity_id
_entity_poly.type
_entity_poly.pdbx_seq_one_letter_code
_entity_poly.pdbx_strand_id
1 'polypeptide(L)'
;MAEIVIVFDFDRTLIDGDSDNWVVTEMGLTEIFHQLRFTLPWNRLMDRMMMELHSQGRSIDDIEACLKKMPIDSQIVEAIKSAKSLGCDLKIVSDANKFFIEKILEQHNLLDCFSEIYTNPTSVDENGKLRILPYHSDGSVPHICNLCPSNLCKGLVMDHIRGSSHDDQIPTRFIYLGDGGGDFCPTLKLRECDCVMPRTNYPLWKRISDNSSLIKAQVKEWSNAEELQRILMQLVTTITKEDS
;
A
#
# COMPACT_ATOMS: atom_id res chain seq x y z
N MET A 1 13.35 18.64 -15.94
CA MET A 1 12.35 17.58 -15.84
C MET A 1 11.98 17.40 -14.37
N ALA A 2 10.69 17.40 -14.07
CA ALA A 2 10.19 17.11 -12.73
C ALA A 2 10.47 15.66 -12.36
N GLU A 3 10.72 15.43 -11.08
CA GLU A 3 10.73 14.09 -10.52
C GLU A 3 9.29 13.59 -10.38
N ILE A 4 9.02 12.33 -10.76
CA ILE A 4 7.71 11.72 -10.59
C ILE A 4 7.83 10.65 -9.49
N VAL A 5 7.10 10.87 -8.40
CA VAL A 5 6.98 9.89 -7.31
C VAL A 5 5.60 9.23 -7.40
N ILE A 6 5.58 7.92 -7.57
CA ILE A 6 4.36 7.13 -7.64
C ILE A 6 4.23 6.33 -6.37
N VAL A 7 3.14 6.55 -5.65
CA VAL A 7 2.86 5.92 -4.36
C VAL A 7 1.67 4.98 -4.52
N PHE A 8 1.86 3.72 -4.19
CA PHE A 8 0.82 2.69 -4.27
C PHE A 8 0.38 2.26 -2.89
N ASP A 9 -0.93 2.14 -2.69
CA ASP A 9 -1.44 1.13 -1.77
C ASP A 9 -1.19 -0.28 -2.33
N PHE A 10 -1.28 -1.31 -1.48
CA PHE A 10 -0.97 -2.68 -1.86
C PHE A 10 -2.22 -3.52 -2.10
N ASP A 11 -2.94 -3.87 -1.05
CA ASP A 11 -4.17 -4.66 -1.13
C ASP A 11 -5.20 -3.96 -2.01
N ARG A 12 -5.86 -4.73 -2.88
CA ARG A 12 -6.88 -4.26 -3.85
C ARG A 12 -6.42 -3.15 -4.80
N THR A 13 -5.13 -2.84 -4.82
CA THR A 13 -4.50 -1.84 -5.67
C THR A 13 -3.45 -2.48 -6.58
N LEU A 14 -2.39 -3.07 -6.00
CA LEU A 14 -1.38 -3.83 -6.75
C LEU A 14 -1.78 -5.31 -6.92
N ILE A 15 -2.50 -5.86 -5.95
CA ILE A 15 -3.10 -7.19 -5.99
C ILE A 15 -4.61 -7.06 -6.08
N ASP A 16 -5.28 -7.95 -6.83
CA ASP A 16 -6.75 -7.98 -6.85
C ASP A 16 -7.31 -8.84 -5.70
N GLY A 17 -7.00 -8.42 -4.49
CA GLY A 17 -7.31 -9.18 -3.27
C GLY A 17 -6.75 -8.50 -2.03
N ASP A 18 -6.85 -9.19 -0.92
CA ASP A 18 -6.38 -8.72 0.39
C ASP A 18 -5.47 -9.80 0.97
N SER A 19 -4.21 -9.45 1.18
CA SER A 19 -3.11 -10.35 1.54
C SER A 19 -3.31 -10.96 2.93
N ASP A 20 -3.88 -10.20 3.86
CA ASP A 20 -4.25 -10.69 5.19
C ASP A 20 -5.35 -11.75 5.11
N ASN A 21 -6.43 -11.46 4.38
CA ASN A 21 -7.54 -12.41 4.16
C ASN A 21 -7.08 -13.64 3.37
N TRP A 22 -6.14 -13.49 2.43
CA TRP A 22 -5.53 -14.59 1.70
C TRP A 22 -4.87 -15.58 2.66
N VAL A 23 -3.95 -15.09 3.51
CA VAL A 23 -3.26 -15.94 4.49
C VAL A 23 -4.24 -16.55 5.49
N VAL A 24 -5.20 -15.76 6.00
CA VAL A 24 -6.23 -16.26 6.93
C VAL A 24 -7.03 -17.40 6.33
N THR A 25 -7.43 -17.28 5.06
CA THR A 25 -8.28 -18.28 4.39
C THR A 25 -7.47 -19.52 4.03
N GLU A 26 -6.36 -19.34 3.31
CA GLU A 26 -5.54 -20.44 2.78
C GLU A 26 -4.88 -21.27 3.89
N MET A 27 -4.62 -20.65 5.04
CA MET A 27 -4.02 -21.33 6.20
C MET A 27 -5.03 -21.82 7.23
N GLY A 28 -6.34 -21.70 6.96
CA GLY A 28 -7.39 -22.28 7.80
C GLY A 28 -7.68 -21.53 9.10
N LEU A 29 -7.48 -20.21 9.14
CA LEU A 29 -7.71 -19.37 10.32
C LEU A 29 -9.07 -18.65 10.33
N THR A 30 -9.92 -18.86 9.32
CA THR A 30 -11.16 -18.08 9.11
C THR A 30 -12.06 -18.04 10.34
N GLU A 31 -12.22 -19.16 11.05
CA GLU A 31 -13.09 -19.22 12.22
C GLU A 31 -12.57 -18.34 13.36
N ILE A 32 -11.31 -18.53 13.77
CA ILE A 32 -10.71 -17.75 14.86
C ILE A 32 -10.58 -16.27 14.50
N PHE A 33 -10.29 -15.96 13.23
CA PHE A 33 -10.27 -14.59 12.73
C PHE A 33 -11.64 -13.91 12.92
N HIS A 34 -12.73 -14.57 12.53
CA HIS A 34 -14.08 -14.04 12.69
C HIS A 34 -14.51 -13.86 14.15
N GLN A 35 -14.03 -14.72 15.05
CA GLN A 35 -14.29 -14.57 16.49
C GLN A 35 -13.58 -13.34 17.08
N LEU A 36 -12.37 -13.03 16.62
CA LEU A 36 -11.52 -11.98 17.22
C LEU A 36 -11.59 -10.63 16.51
N ARG A 37 -12.06 -10.56 15.25
CA ARG A 37 -12.08 -9.31 14.46
C ARG A 37 -12.89 -8.15 15.05
N PHE A 38 -13.82 -8.44 15.95
CA PHE A 38 -14.65 -7.43 16.59
C PHE A 38 -14.08 -6.94 17.94
N THR A 39 -13.05 -7.61 18.47
CA THR A 39 -12.46 -7.30 19.77
C THR A 39 -11.02 -6.78 19.68
N LEU A 40 -10.33 -7.04 18.57
CA LEU A 40 -8.95 -6.60 18.33
C LEU A 40 -8.86 -5.58 17.19
N PRO A 41 -8.02 -4.54 17.33
CA PRO A 41 -7.58 -3.73 16.19
C PRO A 41 -6.93 -4.61 15.12
N TRP A 42 -7.11 -4.27 13.84
CA TRP A 42 -6.69 -5.09 12.70
C TRP A 42 -5.23 -5.54 12.75
N ASN A 43 -4.30 -4.61 13.01
CA ASN A 43 -2.87 -4.95 13.13
C ASN A 43 -2.59 -5.99 14.23
N ARG A 44 -3.21 -5.84 15.41
CA ARG A 44 -3.06 -6.79 16.53
C ARG A 44 -3.76 -8.12 16.25
N LEU A 45 -4.87 -8.08 15.51
CA LEU A 45 -5.57 -9.27 15.05
C LEU A 45 -4.66 -10.09 14.12
N MET A 46 -4.00 -9.44 13.16
CA MET A 46 -3.10 -10.13 12.25
C MET A 46 -1.84 -10.65 12.94
N ASP A 47 -1.25 -9.91 13.89
CA ASP A 47 -0.19 -10.46 14.76
C ASP A 47 -0.69 -11.71 15.50
N ARG A 48 -1.91 -11.67 16.05
CA ARG A 48 -2.55 -12.84 16.71
C ARG A 48 -2.74 -14.01 15.76
N MET A 49 -3.10 -13.79 14.50
CA MET A 49 -3.21 -14.85 13.49
C MET A 49 -1.85 -15.51 13.24
N MET A 50 -0.76 -14.74 13.18
CA MET A 50 0.59 -15.32 13.03
C MET A 50 0.98 -16.16 14.25
N MET A 51 0.56 -15.76 15.46
CA MET A 51 0.77 -16.57 16.66
C MET A 51 -0.01 -17.88 16.64
N GLU A 52 -1.23 -17.84 16.12
CA GLU A 52 -2.08 -19.02 16.01
C GLU A 52 -1.48 -20.04 15.05
N LEU A 53 -1.01 -19.59 13.87
CA LEU A 53 -0.30 -20.46 12.93
C LEU A 53 0.90 -21.15 13.56
N HIS A 54 1.73 -20.38 14.27
CA HIS A 54 2.88 -20.93 14.97
C HIS A 54 2.47 -21.99 16.02
N SER A 55 1.40 -21.75 16.78
CA SER A 55 0.90 -22.72 17.76
C SER A 55 0.34 -24.01 17.12
N GLN A 56 -0.09 -23.93 15.87
CA GLN A 56 -0.50 -25.07 15.04
C GLN A 56 0.69 -25.76 14.35
N GLY A 57 1.93 -25.36 14.67
CA GLY A 57 3.15 -25.94 14.10
C GLY A 57 3.49 -25.46 12.69
N ARG A 58 2.85 -24.38 12.21
CA ARG A 58 3.19 -23.78 10.92
C ARG A 58 4.46 -22.95 11.03
N SER A 59 5.36 -23.17 10.09
CA SER A 59 6.61 -22.43 9.96
C SER A 59 6.41 -21.12 9.19
N ILE A 60 7.39 -20.23 9.25
CA ILE A 60 7.41 -19.04 8.41
C ILE A 60 7.49 -19.39 6.91
N ASP A 61 8.16 -20.50 6.58
CA ASP A 61 8.27 -20.99 5.21
C ASP A 61 6.91 -21.45 4.66
N ASP A 62 6.03 -22.00 5.50
CA ASP A 62 4.66 -22.33 5.11
C ASP A 62 3.85 -21.07 4.74
N ILE A 63 4.04 -19.99 5.50
CA ILE A 63 3.40 -18.69 5.24
C ILE A 63 3.95 -18.08 3.94
N GLU A 64 5.27 -18.13 3.74
CA GLU A 64 5.90 -17.71 2.48
C GLU A 64 5.37 -18.50 1.29
N ALA A 65 5.28 -19.83 1.40
CA ALA A 65 4.74 -20.70 0.35
C ALA A 65 3.27 -20.40 0.05
N CYS A 66 2.49 -19.98 1.05
CA CYS A 66 1.12 -19.49 0.87
C CYS A 66 1.08 -18.18 0.08
N LEU A 67 1.91 -17.21 0.45
CA LEU A 67 1.98 -15.88 -0.18
C LEU A 67 2.46 -15.94 -1.63
N LYS A 68 3.40 -16.84 -1.95
CA LYS A 68 3.91 -17.05 -3.32
C LYS A 68 2.86 -17.51 -4.34
N LYS A 69 1.68 -17.95 -3.86
CA LYS A 69 0.55 -18.32 -4.72
C LYS A 69 -0.33 -17.12 -5.07
N MET A 70 -0.16 -15.98 -4.40
CA MET A 70 -1.00 -14.81 -4.61
C MET A 70 -0.65 -14.15 -5.97
N PRO A 71 -1.62 -14.00 -6.88
CA PRO A 71 -1.35 -13.46 -8.21
C PRO A 71 -1.26 -11.93 -8.19
N ILE A 72 -0.40 -11.39 -9.04
CA ILE A 72 -0.44 -9.99 -9.50
C ILE A 72 -0.80 -10.03 -10.99
N ASP A 73 -1.75 -9.19 -11.40
CA ASP A 73 -2.17 -9.10 -12.80
C ASP A 73 -1.01 -8.62 -13.69
N SER A 74 -0.85 -9.21 -14.88
CA SER A 74 0.27 -8.89 -15.77
C SER A 74 0.31 -7.42 -16.19
N GLN A 75 -0.85 -6.75 -16.29
CA GLN A 75 -0.91 -5.32 -16.62
C GLN A 75 -0.38 -4.45 -15.48
N ILE A 76 -0.55 -4.88 -14.21
CA ILE A 76 0.06 -4.21 -13.06
C ILE A 76 1.59 -4.40 -13.07
N VAL A 77 2.05 -5.63 -13.35
CA VAL A 77 3.49 -5.94 -13.49
C VAL A 77 4.12 -5.04 -14.56
N GLU A 78 3.47 -4.92 -15.73
CA GLU A 78 3.94 -4.08 -16.82
C GLU A 78 3.91 -2.60 -16.46
N ALA A 79 2.87 -2.13 -15.77
CA ALA A 79 2.76 -0.74 -15.32
C ALA A 79 3.92 -0.34 -14.38
N ILE A 80 4.23 -1.17 -13.38
CA ILE A 80 5.31 -0.93 -12.42
C ILE A 80 6.67 -0.90 -13.13
N LYS A 81 6.95 -1.92 -13.96
CA LYS A 81 8.24 -2.02 -14.68
C LYS A 81 8.41 -0.87 -15.68
N SER A 82 7.35 -0.50 -16.38
CA SER A 82 7.37 0.62 -17.33
C SER A 82 7.63 1.94 -16.62
N ALA A 83 6.89 2.24 -15.54
CA ALA A 83 7.12 3.42 -14.73
C ALA A 83 8.57 3.48 -14.19
N LYS A 84 9.11 2.36 -13.70
CA LYS A 84 10.51 2.29 -13.25
C LYS A 84 11.49 2.62 -14.37
N SER A 85 11.26 2.03 -15.56
CA SER A 85 12.12 2.25 -16.73
C SER A 85 12.10 3.69 -17.24
N LEU A 86 11.00 4.41 -17.00
CA LEU A 86 10.85 5.84 -17.31
C LEU A 86 11.49 6.74 -16.24
N GLY A 87 12.12 6.17 -15.22
CA GLY A 87 12.82 6.91 -14.17
C GLY A 87 11.92 7.41 -13.05
N CYS A 88 10.67 6.94 -12.94
CA CYS A 88 9.82 7.26 -11.79
C CYS A 88 10.35 6.61 -10.52
N ASP A 89 10.26 7.33 -9.39
CA ASP A 89 10.48 6.76 -8.07
C ASP A 89 9.18 6.09 -7.58
N LEU A 90 9.21 4.79 -7.33
CA LEU A 90 8.05 4.02 -6.93
C LEU A 90 8.15 3.68 -5.44
N LYS A 91 7.08 3.93 -4.69
CA LYS A 91 6.98 3.65 -3.26
C LYS A 91 5.68 2.95 -2.93
N ILE A 92 5.67 2.19 -1.83
CA ILE A 92 4.44 1.57 -1.29
C ILE A 92 4.11 2.22 0.05
N VAL A 93 2.83 2.53 0.26
CA VAL A 93 2.27 2.96 1.55
C VAL A 93 1.03 2.13 1.84
N SER A 94 1.17 1.10 2.67
CA SER A 94 0.12 0.10 2.88
C SER A 94 -0.04 -0.27 4.35
N ASP A 95 -1.30 -0.48 4.75
CA ASP A 95 -1.66 -0.94 6.09
C ASP A 95 -1.61 -2.48 6.24
N ALA A 96 -1.11 -3.19 5.24
CA ALA A 96 -0.73 -4.60 5.35
C ALA A 96 0.52 -4.75 6.25
N ASN A 97 1.35 -5.78 6.00
CA ASN A 97 2.60 -5.96 6.73
C ASN A 97 3.78 -6.26 5.81
N LYS A 98 4.98 -5.92 6.30
CA LYS A 98 6.23 -5.99 5.52
C LYS A 98 6.51 -7.37 4.96
N PHE A 99 6.39 -8.42 5.78
CA PHE A 99 6.65 -9.80 5.33
C PHE A 99 5.74 -10.19 4.16
N PHE A 100 4.45 -9.86 4.23
CA PHE A 100 3.50 -10.25 3.18
C PHE A 100 3.79 -9.53 1.87
N ILE A 101 3.98 -8.22 1.93
CA ILE A 101 4.29 -7.39 0.75
C ILE A 101 5.58 -7.89 0.09
N GLU A 102 6.67 -8.05 0.86
CA GLU A 102 7.96 -8.45 0.31
C GLU A 102 7.89 -9.82 -0.37
N LYS A 103 7.26 -10.82 0.28
CA LYS A 103 7.16 -12.18 -0.31
C LYS A 103 6.31 -12.25 -1.56
N ILE A 104 5.25 -11.47 -1.65
CA ILE A 104 4.45 -11.38 -2.87
C ILE A 104 5.26 -10.68 -3.97
N LEU A 105 5.92 -9.55 -3.67
CA LEU A 105 6.70 -8.80 -4.66
C LEU A 105 7.94 -9.57 -5.17
N GLU A 106 8.65 -10.29 -4.30
CA GLU A 106 9.79 -11.14 -4.65
C GLU A 106 9.41 -12.18 -5.71
N GLN A 107 8.29 -12.87 -5.49
CA GLN A 107 7.79 -13.90 -6.39
C GLN A 107 7.51 -13.37 -7.80
N HIS A 108 7.11 -12.10 -7.91
CA HIS A 108 6.78 -11.45 -9.19
C HIS A 108 7.95 -10.63 -9.77
N ASN A 109 9.12 -10.66 -9.14
CA ASN A 109 10.31 -9.87 -9.51
C ASN A 109 10.00 -8.36 -9.56
N LEU A 110 9.27 -7.86 -8.55
CA LEU A 110 8.86 -6.47 -8.44
C LEU A 110 9.49 -5.74 -7.25
N LEU A 111 10.08 -6.45 -6.29
CA LEU A 111 10.60 -5.85 -5.06
C LEU A 111 11.59 -4.71 -5.36
N ASP A 112 12.56 -4.96 -6.24
CA ASP A 112 13.61 -3.99 -6.62
C ASP A 112 13.08 -2.80 -7.45
N CYS A 113 11.81 -2.81 -7.88
CA CYS A 113 11.20 -1.65 -8.52
C CYS A 113 10.93 -0.53 -7.52
N PHE A 114 10.65 -0.86 -6.26
CA PHE A 114 10.28 0.09 -5.23
C PHE A 114 11.49 0.57 -4.44
N SER A 115 11.67 1.88 -4.31
CA SER A 115 12.76 2.43 -3.49
C SER A 115 12.49 2.25 -2.00
N GLU A 116 11.22 2.36 -1.58
CA GLU A 116 10.80 2.26 -0.19
C GLU A 116 9.40 1.64 -0.05
N ILE A 117 9.23 0.90 1.05
CA ILE A 117 7.96 0.28 1.45
C ILE A 117 7.65 0.74 2.88
N TYR A 118 6.62 1.58 3.01
CA TYR A 118 6.11 2.07 4.28
C TYR A 118 4.89 1.24 4.69
N THR A 119 5.09 0.36 5.67
CA THR A 119 4.05 -0.57 6.12
C THR A 119 4.32 -1.03 7.55
N ASN A 120 3.41 -1.80 8.13
CA ASN A 120 3.59 -2.37 9.46
C ASN A 120 4.81 -3.32 9.48
N PRO A 121 5.84 -3.02 10.29
CA PRO A 121 7.06 -3.82 10.29
C PRO A 121 6.81 -5.22 10.83
N THR A 122 7.61 -6.16 10.35
CA THR A 122 7.59 -7.54 10.80
C THR A 122 8.93 -7.94 11.38
N SER A 123 8.91 -8.90 12.30
CA SER A 123 10.10 -9.51 12.86
C SER A 123 9.86 -11.00 13.11
N VAL A 124 10.92 -11.79 13.11
CA VAL A 124 10.88 -13.19 13.53
C VAL A 124 11.58 -13.27 14.87
N ASP A 125 10.87 -13.76 15.88
CA ASP A 125 11.48 -13.92 17.21
C ASP A 125 12.40 -15.15 17.28
N GLU A 126 13.06 -15.32 18.41
CA GLU A 126 14.00 -16.41 18.68
C GLU A 126 13.37 -17.82 18.56
N ASN A 127 12.05 -17.93 18.62
CA ASN A 127 11.31 -19.18 18.48
C ASN A 127 10.81 -19.41 17.05
N GLY A 128 11.20 -18.58 16.08
CA GLY A 128 10.77 -18.68 14.68
C GLY A 128 9.36 -18.17 14.43
N LYS A 129 8.79 -17.40 15.36
CA LYS A 129 7.43 -16.88 15.24
C LYS A 129 7.43 -15.53 14.54
N LEU A 130 6.66 -15.42 13.46
CA LEU A 130 6.42 -14.17 12.77
C LEU A 130 5.57 -13.23 13.65
N ARG A 131 6.06 -12.02 13.84
CA ARG A 131 5.41 -10.95 14.59
C ARG A 131 5.12 -9.77 13.68
N ILE A 132 3.94 -9.19 13.83
CA ILE A 132 3.51 -7.98 13.13
C ILE A 132 3.42 -6.86 14.17
N LEU A 133 4.08 -5.74 13.89
CA LEU A 133 4.17 -4.59 14.78
C LEU A 133 3.50 -3.37 14.14
N PRO A 134 2.95 -2.42 14.92
CA PRO A 134 2.42 -1.19 14.37
C PRO A 134 3.55 -0.30 13.85
N TYR A 135 3.35 0.36 12.69
CA TYR A 135 4.32 1.33 12.15
C TYR A 135 4.51 2.53 13.09
N HIS A 136 3.42 3.08 13.62
CA HIS A 136 3.43 4.00 14.75
C HIS A 136 3.45 3.20 16.05
N SER A 137 4.64 2.98 16.58
CA SER A 137 4.85 2.18 17.80
C SER A 137 4.05 2.67 19.01
N ASP A 138 3.62 1.76 19.88
CA ASP A 138 2.85 2.07 21.10
C ASP A 138 3.59 2.98 22.11
N GLY A 139 4.91 3.16 21.96
CA GLY A 139 5.73 4.09 22.75
C GLY A 139 5.88 5.49 22.13
N SER A 140 5.40 5.68 20.91
CA SER A 140 5.34 6.99 20.26
C SER A 140 4.06 7.73 20.63
N VAL A 141 4.09 9.07 20.60
CA VAL A 141 2.87 9.85 20.78
C VAL A 141 1.87 9.44 19.69
N PRO A 142 0.67 8.95 20.05
CA PRO A 142 -0.32 8.54 19.06
C PRO A 142 -0.59 9.70 18.10
N HIS A 143 -0.70 9.40 16.81
CA HIS A 143 -1.08 10.44 15.86
C HIS A 143 -2.51 10.90 16.12
N ILE A 144 -2.77 12.18 15.85
CA ILE A 144 -4.10 12.79 16.03
C ILE A 144 -5.02 12.64 14.80
N CYS A 145 -4.58 11.91 13.76
CA CYS A 145 -5.39 11.66 12.56
C CYS A 145 -6.59 10.78 12.88
N ASN A 146 -7.79 11.22 12.46
CA ASN A 146 -9.05 10.49 12.60
C ASN A 146 -9.46 9.71 11.33
N LEU A 147 -8.65 9.76 10.27
CA LEU A 147 -8.91 9.09 8.99
C LEU A 147 -8.18 7.75 8.86
N CYS A 148 -7.16 7.52 9.69
CA CYS A 148 -6.31 6.34 9.65
C CYS A 148 -6.41 5.55 10.96
N PRO A 149 -6.19 4.23 10.94
CA PRO A 149 -6.08 3.44 12.16
C PRO A 149 -4.80 3.81 12.93
N SER A 150 -4.78 3.52 14.23
CA SER A 150 -3.72 3.96 15.14
C SER A 150 -2.32 3.45 14.81
N ASN A 151 -2.23 2.33 14.09
CA ASN A 151 -0.97 1.67 13.77
C ASN A 151 -0.24 2.31 12.59
N LEU A 152 -0.93 2.92 11.62
CA LEU A 152 -0.30 3.52 10.44
C LEU A 152 -1.16 4.65 9.86
N CYS A 153 -0.61 5.87 9.86
CA CYS A 153 -1.20 7.02 9.20
C CYS A 153 -0.54 7.29 7.84
N LYS A 154 -1.21 6.86 6.76
CA LYS A 154 -0.70 7.04 5.39
C LYS A 154 -0.47 8.51 5.03
N GLY A 155 -1.26 9.43 5.58
CA GLY A 155 -1.05 10.87 5.36
C GLY A 155 0.22 11.44 6.00
N LEU A 156 0.60 10.97 7.20
CA LEU A 156 1.88 11.35 7.81
C LEU A 156 3.06 10.76 7.06
N VAL A 157 2.91 9.54 6.54
CA VAL A 157 3.91 8.92 5.65
C VAL A 157 4.07 9.77 4.37
N MET A 158 2.99 10.24 3.76
CA MET A 158 3.08 11.14 2.60
C MET A 158 3.78 12.47 2.92
N ASP A 159 3.51 13.07 4.09
CA ASP A 159 4.22 14.27 4.52
C ASP A 159 5.73 13.99 4.68
N HIS A 160 6.10 12.82 5.21
CA HIS A 160 7.49 12.39 5.34
C HIS A 160 8.17 12.19 3.98
N ILE A 161 7.55 11.45 3.05
CA ILE A 161 8.07 11.21 1.71
C ILE A 161 8.34 12.56 1.03
N ARG A 162 7.39 13.49 1.10
CA ARG A 162 7.54 14.82 0.51
C ARG A 162 8.64 15.66 1.16
N GLY A 163 8.83 15.54 2.47
CA GLY A 163 9.90 16.24 3.20
C GLY A 163 11.28 15.63 2.98
N SER A 164 11.36 14.39 2.48
CA SER A 164 12.62 13.70 2.18
C SER A 164 13.17 13.99 0.77
N SER A 165 12.41 14.67 -0.09
CA SER A 165 12.85 15.05 -1.43
C SER A 165 14.12 15.93 -1.36
N HIS A 166 15.17 15.48 -2.04
CA HIS A 166 16.54 15.95 -1.82
C HIS A 166 16.89 17.31 -2.43
N ASP A 167 16.06 17.84 -3.32
CA ASP A 167 16.35 19.10 -4.01
C ASP A 167 15.10 19.96 -4.17
N ASP A 168 14.98 21.00 -3.33
CA ASP A 168 13.91 22.00 -3.41
C ASP A 168 13.87 22.73 -4.78
N GLN A 169 14.91 22.59 -5.61
CA GLN A 169 14.96 23.17 -6.95
C GLN A 169 14.32 22.29 -8.03
N ILE A 170 14.12 20.99 -7.77
CA ILE A 170 13.48 20.07 -8.71
C ILE A 170 12.01 19.91 -8.31
N PRO A 171 11.04 20.33 -9.14
CA PRO A 171 9.64 20.10 -8.84
C PRO A 171 9.35 18.60 -8.81
N THR A 172 8.73 18.12 -7.74
CA THR A 172 8.28 16.72 -7.62
C THR A 172 6.77 16.64 -7.80
N ARG A 173 6.31 15.79 -8.73
CA ARG A 173 4.90 15.47 -8.95
C ARG A 173 4.56 14.12 -8.35
N PHE A 174 3.50 14.05 -7.57
CA PHE A 174 3.03 12.82 -6.93
C PHE A 174 1.85 12.20 -7.69
N ILE A 175 1.89 10.89 -7.87
CA ILE A 175 0.73 10.09 -8.31
C ILE A 175 0.43 9.08 -7.20
N TYR A 176 -0.72 9.20 -6.55
CA TYR A 176 -1.14 8.25 -5.51
C TYR A 176 -2.21 7.30 -6.05
N LEU A 177 -2.02 5.98 -5.89
CA LEU A 177 -2.99 4.95 -6.27
C LEU A 177 -3.49 4.22 -5.02
N GLY A 178 -4.81 4.02 -4.90
CA GLY A 178 -5.39 3.30 -3.78
C GLY A 178 -6.87 2.96 -3.95
N ASP A 179 -7.40 2.14 -3.06
CA ASP A 179 -8.82 1.74 -3.03
C ASP A 179 -9.49 2.07 -1.68
N GLY A 180 -8.75 2.01 -0.58
CA GLY A 180 -9.27 1.92 0.78
C GLY A 180 -9.67 3.25 1.42
N GLY A 181 -10.41 3.16 2.52
CA GLY A 181 -10.84 4.35 3.26
C GLY A 181 -9.66 5.13 3.87
N GLY A 182 -8.58 4.42 4.22
CA GLY A 182 -7.36 5.00 4.79
C GLY A 182 -6.55 5.83 3.78
N ASP A 183 -6.76 5.61 2.49
CA ASP A 183 -6.10 6.35 1.39
C ASP A 183 -6.69 7.74 1.17
N PHE A 184 -7.82 8.06 1.82
CA PHE A 184 -8.36 9.40 1.79
C PHE A 184 -7.45 10.41 2.51
N CYS A 185 -6.79 9.97 3.59
CA CYS A 185 -5.85 10.81 4.34
C CYS A 185 -4.66 11.31 3.48
N PRO A 186 -3.89 10.45 2.79
CA PRO A 186 -2.82 10.89 1.90
C PRO A 186 -3.35 11.67 0.68
N THR A 187 -4.57 11.40 0.21
CA THR A 187 -5.19 12.17 -0.88
C THR A 187 -5.33 13.66 -0.53
N LEU A 188 -5.69 13.98 0.72
CA LEU A 188 -5.79 15.37 1.21
C LEU A 188 -4.43 16.09 1.30
N LYS A 189 -3.31 15.36 1.21
CA LYS A 189 -1.94 15.92 1.21
C LYS A 189 -1.44 16.26 -0.19
N LEU A 190 -2.15 15.81 -1.23
CA LEU A 190 -1.78 16.08 -2.61
C LEU A 190 -2.10 17.53 -3.00
N ARG A 191 -1.27 18.08 -3.88
CA ARG A 191 -1.34 19.45 -4.39
C ARG A 191 -2.04 19.49 -5.74
N GLU A 192 -2.29 20.69 -6.27
CA GLU A 192 -2.96 20.92 -7.56
C GLU A 192 -2.21 20.30 -8.75
N CYS A 193 -0.88 20.20 -8.66
CA CYS A 193 -0.04 19.55 -9.67
C CYS A 193 0.02 18.02 -9.55
N ASP A 194 -0.48 17.45 -8.46
CA ASP A 194 -0.44 16.01 -8.19
C ASP A 194 -1.69 15.29 -8.74
N CYS A 195 -1.65 13.96 -8.76
CA CYS A 195 -2.75 13.11 -9.17
C CYS A 195 -3.09 12.05 -8.12
N VAL A 196 -4.38 11.75 -7.98
CA VAL A 196 -4.89 10.57 -7.27
C VAL A 196 -5.64 9.67 -8.24
N MET A 197 -5.38 8.37 -8.16
CA MET A 197 -6.03 7.33 -8.95
C MET A 197 -6.82 6.39 -8.03
N PRO A 198 -8.09 6.73 -7.72
CA PRO A 198 -8.91 5.88 -6.87
C PRO A 198 -9.52 4.71 -7.66
N ARG A 199 -9.52 3.51 -7.06
CA ARG A 199 -10.25 2.37 -7.60
C ARG A 199 -11.76 2.61 -7.48
N THR A 200 -12.46 2.56 -8.59
CA THR A 200 -13.92 2.77 -8.65
C THR A 200 -14.66 1.70 -7.84
N ASN A 201 -15.78 2.11 -7.23
CA ASN A 201 -16.59 1.27 -6.34
C ASN A 201 -15.92 0.86 -5.01
N TYR A 202 -14.74 1.38 -4.70
CA TYR A 202 -14.08 1.20 -3.40
C TYR A 202 -14.18 2.45 -2.49
N PRO A 203 -13.90 2.32 -1.19
CA PRO A 203 -14.13 3.42 -0.23
C PRO A 203 -13.41 4.73 -0.54
N LEU A 204 -12.20 4.70 -1.11
CA LEU A 204 -11.47 5.91 -1.51
C LEU A 204 -12.25 6.72 -2.54
N TRP A 205 -12.70 6.05 -3.61
CA TRP A 205 -13.48 6.66 -4.69
C TRP A 205 -14.75 7.32 -4.15
N LYS A 206 -15.47 6.63 -3.26
CA LYS A 206 -16.66 7.19 -2.61
C LYS A 206 -16.33 8.43 -1.76
N ARG A 207 -15.28 8.37 -0.93
CA ARG A 207 -14.87 9.49 -0.08
C ARG A 207 -14.45 10.72 -0.87
N ILE A 208 -13.74 10.53 -1.99
CA ILE A 208 -13.38 11.61 -2.92
C ILE A 208 -14.64 12.24 -3.52
N SER A 209 -15.58 11.42 -3.99
CA SER A 209 -16.85 11.91 -4.55
C SER A 209 -17.65 12.73 -3.54
N ASP A 210 -17.80 12.20 -2.32
CA ASP A 210 -18.53 12.85 -1.21
C ASP A 210 -17.86 14.15 -0.72
N ASN A 211 -16.56 14.35 -0.98
CA ASN A 211 -15.76 15.46 -0.46
C ASN A 211 -14.95 16.17 -1.54
N SER A 212 -15.46 16.23 -2.78
CA SER A 212 -14.71 16.71 -3.95
C SER A 212 -14.10 18.11 -3.79
N SER A 213 -14.74 19.01 -3.04
CA SER A 213 -14.22 20.36 -2.76
C SER A 213 -12.95 20.40 -1.91
N LEU A 214 -12.64 19.31 -1.19
CA LEU A 214 -11.41 19.19 -0.39
C LEU A 214 -10.23 18.65 -1.21
N ILE A 215 -10.50 18.11 -2.41
CA ILE A 215 -9.50 17.42 -3.23
C ILE A 215 -8.88 18.41 -4.20
N LYS A 216 -7.60 18.72 -3.97
CA LYS A 216 -6.83 19.64 -4.84
C LYS A 216 -6.25 18.94 -6.05
N ALA A 217 -5.85 17.68 -5.90
CA ALA A 217 -5.21 16.90 -6.93
C ALA A 217 -6.17 16.51 -8.05
N GLN A 218 -5.61 16.24 -9.24
CA GLN A 218 -6.38 15.68 -10.34
C GLN A 218 -6.82 14.25 -10.00
N VAL A 219 -8.12 13.97 -10.15
CA VAL A 219 -8.68 12.62 -9.92
C VAL A 219 -8.72 11.85 -11.24
N LYS A 220 -8.17 10.62 -11.24
CA LYS A 220 -8.14 9.71 -12.40
C LYS A 220 -8.56 8.30 -11.99
N GLU A 221 -9.86 8.05 -12.08
CA GLU A 221 -10.47 6.80 -11.63
C GLU A 221 -10.11 5.62 -12.52
N TRP A 222 -10.01 4.42 -11.94
CA TRP A 222 -9.76 3.16 -12.65
C TRP A 222 -10.61 2.03 -12.06
N SER A 223 -10.94 1.02 -12.85
CA SER A 223 -11.77 -0.12 -12.40
C SER A 223 -11.05 -1.47 -12.42
N ASN A 224 -10.06 -1.61 -13.30
CA ASN A 224 -9.32 -2.85 -13.53
C ASN A 224 -7.85 -2.57 -13.88
N ALA A 225 -7.04 -3.64 -13.98
CA ALA A 225 -5.60 -3.55 -14.19
C ALA A 225 -5.21 -2.89 -15.52
N GLU A 226 -5.96 -3.15 -16.60
CA GLU A 226 -5.73 -2.54 -17.92
C GLU A 226 -5.95 -1.02 -17.87
N GLU A 227 -7.03 -0.57 -17.21
CA GLU A 227 -7.29 0.85 -17.02
C GLU A 227 -6.24 1.52 -16.15
N LEU A 228 -5.83 0.88 -15.03
CA LEU A 228 -4.77 1.39 -14.17
C LEU A 228 -3.48 1.61 -14.97
N GLN A 229 -3.03 0.59 -15.69
CA GLN A 229 -1.82 0.66 -16.52
C GLN A 229 -1.93 1.80 -17.53
N ARG A 230 -3.01 1.83 -18.33
CA ARG A 230 -3.20 2.83 -19.38
C ARG A 230 -3.19 4.25 -18.81
N ILE A 231 -3.93 4.49 -17.73
CA ILE A 231 -4.04 5.82 -17.12
C ILE A 231 -2.70 6.24 -16.51
N LEU A 232 -2.03 5.34 -15.78
CA LEU A 232 -0.73 5.64 -15.19
C LEU A 232 0.30 6.03 -16.25
N MET A 233 0.35 5.30 -17.37
CA MET A 233 1.27 5.60 -18.47
C MET A 233 0.93 6.92 -19.18
N GLN A 234 -0.35 7.24 -19.33
CA GLN A 234 -0.77 8.55 -19.84
C GLN A 234 -0.33 9.68 -18.92
N LEU A 235 -0.48 9.53 -17.60
CA LEU A 235 -0.04 10.54 -16.62
C LEU A 235 1.48 10.73 -16.64
N VAL A 236 2.25 9.65 -16.54
CA VAL A 236 3.72 9.71 -16.57
C VAL A 236 4.22 10.38 -17.85
N THR A 237 3.67 10.00 -19.01
CA THR A 237 4.04 10.60 -20.30
C THR A 237 3.67 12.09 -20.37
N THR A 238 2.51 12.47 -19.83
CA THR A 238 2.04 13.86 -19.85
C THR A 238 2.92 14.74 -18.99
N ILE A 239 3.20 14.33 -17.75
CA ILE A 239 4.05 15.07 -16.82
C ILE A 239 5.46 15.23 -17.40
N THR A 240 6.04 14.15 -17.96
CA THR A 240 7.37 14.20 -18.57
C THR A 240 7.45 15.22 -19.71
N LYS A 241 6.37 15.36 -20.51
CA LYS A 241 6.31 16.33 -21.63
C LYS A 241 6.09 17.77 -21.17
N GLU A 242 5.33 17.99 -20.10
CA GLU A 242 5.09 19.33 -19.55
C GLU A 242 6.36 19.95 -18.96
N ASP A 243 7.26 19.11 -18.43
CA ASP A 243 8.48 19.53 -17.73
C ASP A 243 9.77 19.33 -18.56
N SER A 244 9.63 19.10 -19.87
CA SER A 244 10.69 19.07 -20.90
C SER A 244 10.78 20.40 -21.65
#